data_AF-A0AAV6LHH4-F1
#
_entry.id   AF-A0AAV6LHH4-F1
#
_cell.length_a   1.000
_cell.length_b   1.000
_cell.length_c   1.000
_cell.angle_alpha   90.00
_cell.angle_beta   90.00
_cell.angle_gamma   90.00
#
_symmetry.space_group_name_H-M   'P 1'
#
loop_
_entity.id
_entity.type
_entity.pdbx_description
1 polymer ?
#
loop_
_entity_poly.entity_id
_entity_poly.type
_entity_poly.pdbx_seq_one_letter_code
_entity_poly.pdbx_strand_id
1 'polypeptide(L)'
;MKRTCYTNSTHPLLTTNPHDCVPFFEFELFKKPPVADVDNLPSPRILGTHIPYSSLPKSILDSGCKIVYLCRDPKDVLISMWYFLAKSRSSKELTTQMPLSFELQGMWCCEEARRW
;
A
#
# COMPACT_ATOMS: atom_id res chain seq x y z
N MET A 1 -8.64 4.76 11.36
CA MET A 1 -9.98 4.41 11.88
C MET A 1 -9.88 3.66 13.19
N LYS A 2 -10.50 4.16 14.26
CA LYS A 2 -10.63 3.44 15.54
C LYS A 2 -12.01 2.80 15.61
N ARG A 3 -12.08 1.54 16.04
CA ARG A 3 -13.36 0.82 16.26
C ARG A 3 -14.27 1.52 17.28
N THR A 4 -13.72 2.34 18.17
CA THR A 4 -14.47 3.10 19.18
C THR A 4 -15.09 4.40 18.63
N CYS A 5 -14.72 4.83 17.42
CA CYS A 5 -15.18 6.10 16.85
C CYS A 5 -16.37 5.94 15.88
N TYR A 6 -16.72 4.71 15.51
CA TYR A 6 -17.80 4.42 14.56
C TYR A 6 -18.65 3.26 15.08
N THR A 7 -19.97 3.36 14.94
CA THR A 7 -20.86 2.22 15.14
C THR A 7 -20.86 1.35 13.89
N ASN A 8 -21.19 0.06 14.00
CA ASN A 8 -21.21 -0.85 12.85
C ASN A 8 -22.11 -0.36 11.70
N SER A 9 -23.16 0.41 12.00
CA SER A 9 -24.07 0.98 11.00
C SER A 9 -23.56 2.25 10.32
N THR A 10 -22.59 2.94 10.92
CA THR A 10 -22.05 4.23 10.41
C THR A 10 -20.60 4.12 9.95
N HIS A 11 -20.10 2.89 9.80
CA HIS A 11 -18.69 2.67 9.49
C HIS A 11 -18.36 3.10 8.05
N PRO A 12 -17.32 3.93 7.83
CA PRO A 12 -16.97 4.45 6.51
C PRO A 12 -16.65 3.37 5.46
N LEU A 13 -16.19 2.18 5.88
CA LEU A 13 -15.99 1.03 4.99
C LEU A 13 -17.29 0.52 4.32
N LEU A 14 -18.46 0.95 4.79
CA LEU A 14 -19.73 0.60 4.15
C LEU A 14 -20.07 1.52 2.97
N THR A 15 -19.52 2.74 2.94
CA THR A 15 -19.88 3.79 1.97
C THR A 15 -18.74 4.19 1.06
N THR A 16 -17.50 3.99 1.50
CA THR A 16 -16.28 4.43 0.78
C THR A 16 -15.34 3.27 0.53
N ASN A 17 -14.50 3.40 -0.50
CA ASN A 17 -13.50 2.39 -0.78
C ASN A 17 -12.47 2.34 0.37
N PRO A 18 -12.02 1.16 0.80
CA PRO A 18 -10.95 1.05 1.80
C PRO A 18 -9.66 1.80 1.42
N HIS A 19 -9.35 1.94 0.14
CA HIS A 19 -8.20 2.70 -0.34
C HIS A 19 -8.35 4.22 -0.20
N ASP A 20 -9.58 4.73 -0.11
CA ASP A 20 -9.85 6.14 0.23
C ASP A 20 -9.78 6.36 1.75
N CYS A 21 -10.09 5.32 2.52
CA CYS A 21 -10.05 5.32 3.98
C CYS A 21 -8.62 5.30 4.54
N VAL A 22 -7.71 4.64 3.82
CA VAL A 22 -6.30 4.47 4.18
C VAL A 22 -5.47 4.79 2.94
N PRO A 23 -5.08 6.07 2.76
CA PRO A 23 -4.34 6.47 1.57
C PRO A 23 -2.92 5.89 1.58
N PHE A 24 -2.37 5.69 0.39
CA PHE A 24 -1.00 5.22 0.22
C PHE A 24 -0.03 6.39 0.13
N PHE A 25 1.01 6.35 0.93
CA PHE A 25 2.03 7.39 1.04
C PHE A 25 2.64 7.77 -0.31
N GLU A 26 3.03 6.79 -1.12
CA GLU A 26 3.61 7.03 -2.45
C GLU A 26 2.64 7.75 -3.40
N PHE A 27 1.36 7.40 -3.40
CA PHE A 27 0.40 8.03 -4.30
C PHE A 27 0.03 9.45 -3.86
N GLU A 28 -0.02 9.72 -2.54
CA GLU A 28 -0.27 11.08 -2.05
C GLU A 28 0.89 12.03 -2.34
N LEU A 29 2.14 11.56 -2.26
CA LEU A 29 3.32 12.36 -2.59
C LEU A 29 3.40 12.76 -4.07
N PHE A 30 3.00 11.87 -4.98
CA PHE A 30 3.10 12.09 -6.43
C PHE A 30 1.84 12.68 -7.07
N LYS A 31 0.75 12.88 -6.31
CA LYS A 31 -0.41 13.65 -6.79
C LYS A 31 0.00 15.10 -7.09
N LYS A 32 -0.58 15.67 -8.16
CA LYS A 32 -0.42 17.09 -8.52
C LYS A 32 -1.78 17.79 -8.43
N PRO A 33 -1.95 18.82 -7.58
CA PRO A 33 -0.96 19.38 -6.66
C PRO A 33 -0.59 18.38 -5.55
N PRO A 34 0.64 18.48 -4.97
CA PRO A 34 1.05 17.64 -3.85
C PRO A 34 0.03 17.80 -2.73
N VAL A 35 -0.47 16.68 -2.25
CA VAL A 35 -1.52 16.67 -1.24
C VAL A 35 -0.93 17.22 0.05
N ALA A 36 -1.24 18.49 0.35
CA ALA A 36 -0.99 19.15 1.63
C ALA A 36 -1.77 18.49 2.81
N ASP A 37 -2.47 17.39 2.54
CA ASP A 37 -3.48 16.80 3.40
C ASP A 37 -2.93 15.71 4.32
N VAL A 38 -1.77 15.11 4.05
CA VAL A 38 -1.17 14.11 4.97
C VAL A 38 -0.89 14.69 6.35
N ASP A 39 -0.48 15.97 6.40
CA ASP A 39 -0.29 16.71 7.65
C ASP A 39 -1.61 17.12 8.30
N ASN A 40 -2.67 17.34 7.51
CA ASN A 40 -4.00 17.69 7.99
C ASN A 40 -4.85 16.49 8.46
N LEU A 41 -4.43 15.26 8.15
CA LEU A 41 -5.16 14.07 8.56
C LEU A 41 -5.26 13.97 10.09
N PRO A 42 -6.46 13.71 10.64
CA PRO A 42 -6.67 13.65 12.08
C PRO A 42 -5.91 12.47 12.71
N SER A 43 -5.31 12.70 13.88
CA SER A 43 -4.59 11.67 14.61
C SER A 43 -5.54 10.69 15.32
N PRO A 44 -5.25 9.37 15.32
CA PRO A 44 -4.09 8.71 14.71
C PRO A 44 -4.27 8.45 13.22
N ARG A 45 -3.20 8.76 12.47
CA ARG A 45 -3.12 8.55 11.02
C ARG A 45 -2.77 7.11 10.70
N ILE A 46 -3.47 6.53 9.72
CA ILE A 46 -3.16 5.22 9.16
C ILE A 46 -2.85 5.47 7.69
N LEU A 47 -1.63 5.12 7.27
CA LEU A 47 -1.15 5.25 5.91
C LEU A 47 -0.63 3.88 5.44
N GLY A 48 -0.90 3.54 4.19
CA GLY A 48 -0.31 2.37 3.53
C GLY A 48 0.94 2.76 2.76
N THR A 49 1.86 1.82 2.53
CA THR A 49 2.94 2.01 1.55
C THR A 49 3.44 0.69 0.99
N HIS A 50 3.84 0.71 -0.28
CA HIS A 50 4.57 -0.40 -0.93
C HIS A 50 6.09 -0.20 -0.91
N ILE A 51 6.60 0.88 -0.30
CA ILE A 51 8.03 1.16 -0.20
C ILE A 51 8.67 0.16 0.76
N PRO A 52 9.80 -0.48 0.37
CA PRO A 52 10.49 -1.40 1.26
C PRO A 52 11.08 -0.67 2.46
N TYR A 53 11.16 -1.36 3.60
CA TYR A 53 11.57 -0.77 4.87
C TYR A 53 12.92 -0.05 4.80
N SER A 54 13.90 -0.62 4.10
CA SER A 54 15.23 -0.04 3.90
C SER A 54 15.25 1.26 3.08
N SER A 55 14.18 1.54 2.32
CA SER A 55 14.02 2.77 1.54
C SER A 55 13.07 3.78 2.20
N LEU A 56 12.53 3.48 3.39
CA LEU A 56 11.68 4.42 4.11
C LEU A 56 12.50 5.64 4.58
N PRO A 57 11.90 6.85 4.54
CA PRO A 57 12.53 8.04 5.10
C PRO A 57 12.87 7.86 6.59
N LYS A 58 14.07 8.30 6.99
CA LYS A 58 14.49 8.29 8.40
C LYS A 58 13.51 9.02 9.31
N SER A 59 12.84 10.07 8.82
CA SER A 59 11.80 10.78 9.58
C SER A 59 10.67 9.87 10.05
N ILE A 60 10.30 8.85 9.28
CA ILE A 60 9.25 7.89 9.65
C ILE A 60 9.80 6.88 10.67
N LEU A 61 11.02 6.38 10.43
CA LEU A 61 11.70 5.44 11.32
C LEU A 61 11.95 6.04 12.71
N ASP A 62 12.36 7.31 12.75
CA ASP A 62 12.69 8.04 13.98
C ASP A 62 11.44 8.62 14.69
N SER A 63 10.29 8.67 14.02
CA SER A 63 9.04 9.26 14.58
C SER A 63 8.39 8.43 15.70
N GLY A 64 8.87 7.21 15.96
CA GLY A 64 8.22 6.28 16.89
C GLY A 64 6.86 5.75 16.40
N CYS A 65 6.55 5.91 15.11
CA CYS A 65 5.34 5.36 14.52
C CYS A 65 5.39 3.82 14.52
N LYS A 66 4.21 3.19 14.57
CA LYS A 66 4.10 1.72 14.52
C LYS A 66 3.96 1.27 13.08
N ILE A 67 4.83 0.37 12.65
CA ILE A 67 4.82 -0.20 11.30
C ILE A 67 4.23 -1.61 11.36
N VAL A 68 3.26 -1.89 10.51
CA VAL A 68 2.65 -3.21 10.35
C VAL A 68 2.96 -3.71 8.95
N TYR A 69 3.74 -4.79 8.86
CA TYR A 69 4.10 -5.40 7.58
C TYR A 69 3.18 -6.60 7.27
N LEU A 70 2.71 -6.68 6.04
CA LEU A 70 1.84 -7.77 5.54
C LEU A 70 2.60 -8.55 4.47
N CYS A 71 3.00 -9.79 4.79
CA CYS A 71 3.57 -10.72 3.82
C CYS A 71 2.46 -11.52 3.13
N ARG A 72 2.67 -11.92 1.87
CA ARG A 72 1.87 -12.92 1.17
C ARG A 72 2.82 -13.86 0.42
N ASP A 73 2.40 -15.10 0.17
CA ASP A 73 3.18 -16.04 -0.63
C ASP A 73 3.53 -15.39 -1.99
N PRO A 74 4.81 -15.44 -2.44
CA PRO A 74 5.23 -14.75 -3.65
C PRO A 74 4.51 -15.24 -4.91
N LYS A 75 4.09 -16.51 -4.96
CA LYS A 75 3.31 -17.05 -6.09
C LYS A 75 1.92 -16.44 -6.12
N ASP A 76 1.30 -16.29 -4.96
CA ASP A 76 0.00 -15.64 -4.84
C ASP A 76 0.06 -14.15 -5.17
N VAL A 77 1.14 -13.45 -4.77
CA VAL A 77 1.38 -12.05 -5.14
C VAL A 77 1.49 -11.91 -6.65
N LEU A 78 2.25 -12.80 -7.29
CA LEU A 78 2.44 -12.80 -8.75
C LEU A 78 1.11 -12.91 -9.49
N ILE A 79 0.31 -13.92 -9.16
CA ILE A 79 -0.99 -14.16 -9.80
C ILE A 79 -1.94 -12.99 -9.53
N SER A 80 -1.98 -12.50 -8.29
CA SER A 80 -2.83 -11.35 -7.93
C SER A 80 -2.47 -10.09 -8.71
N MET A 81 -1.18 -9.80 -8.87
CA MET A 81 -0.68 -8.66 -9.63
C MET A 81 -1.03 -8.79 -11.12
N TRP A 82 -0.87 -9.99 -11.68
CA TRP A 82 -1.22 -10.26 -13.08
C TRP A 82 -2.69 -9.92 -13.38
N TYR A 83 -3.61 -10.43 -12.56
CA TYR A 83 -5.03 -10.11 -12.70
C TYR A 83 -5.35 -8.64 -12.46
N PHE A 84 -4.69 -8.00 -11.48
CA PHE A 84 -4.87 -6.57 -11.19
C PHE A 84 -4.46 -5.69 -12.37
N LEU A 85 -3.28 -5.91 -12.94
CA LEU A 85 -2.77 -5.17 -14.10
C LEU A 85 -3.60 -5.42 -15.36
N ALA A 86 -4.04 -6.67 -15.58
CA ALA A 86 -4.90 -7.01 -16.70
C ALA A 86 -6.23 -6.25 -16.65
N LYS A 87 -6.82 -6.07 -15.45
CA LYS A 87 -8.07 -5.31 -15.27
C LYS A 87 -7.86 -3.79 -15.37
N SER A 88 -6.68 -3.28 -15.01
CA SER A 88 -6.36 -1.85 -15.07
C SER A 88 -6.06 -1.35 -16.48
N ARG A 89 -5.72 -2.23 -17.43
CA ARG A 89 -5.47 -1.86 -18.83
C ARG A 89 -6.76 -1.95 -19.64
N SER A 90 -7.28 -0.82 -20.11
CA SER A 90 -8.31 -0.82 -21.15
C SER A 90 -7.71 -1.48 -22.40
N SER A 91 -8.34 -2.56 -22.86
CA SER A 91 -7.97 -3.43 -23.97
C SER A 91 -7.00 -2.82 -24.98
N LYS A 92 -5.71 -3.24 -24.94
CA LYS A 92 -4.84 -3.55 -26.09
C LYS A 92 -3.43 -3.89 -25.61
N GLU A 93 -2.94 -5.03 -26.11
CA GLU A 93 -1.57 -5.58 -26.02
C GLU A 93 -1.11 -6.08 -24.64
N LEU A 94 -1.43 -7.36 -24.42
CA LEU A 94 -0.77 -8.21 -23.44
C LEU A 94 0.53 -8.73 -24.08
N THR A 95 1.63 -8.01 -23.90
CA THR A 95 2.95 -8.63 -24.10
C THR A 95 3.19 -9.56 -22.92
N THR A 96 3.05 -10.85 -23.21
CA THR A 96 3.35 -12.00 -22.38
C THR A 96 4.82 -12.00 -22.00
N GLN A 97 5.18 -11.22 -20.99
CA GLN A 97 6.37 -11.43 -20.17
C GLN A 97 6.23 -10.62 -18.89
N MET A 98 5.95 -11.32 -17.78
CA MET A 98 6.17 -10.74 -16.46
C MET A 98 7.65 -10.40 -16.35
N PRO A 99 8.01 -9.14 -16.06
CA PRO A 99 9.40 -8.78 -15.86
C PRO A 99 9.96 -9.59 -14.67
N LEU A 100 11.10 -10.25 -14.86
CA LEU A 100 11.84 -10.96 -13.80
C LEU A 100 12.07 -10.08 -12.55
N SER A 101 12.10 -8.76 -12.75
CA SER A 101 12.20 -7.77 -11.67
C SER A 101 11.04 -7.80 -10.68
N PHE A 102 9.82 -8.17 -11.08
CA PHE A 102 8.67 -8.26 -10.17
C PHE A 102 8.71 -9.52 -9.31
N GLU A 103 9.17 -10.66 -9.83
CA GLU A 103 9.40 -11.87 -9.03
C GLU A 103 10.51 -11.63 -8.01
N LEU A 104 11.62 -11.01 -8.44
CA LEU A 104 12.73 -10.65 -7.56
C LEU A 104 12.28 -9.65 -6.49
N GLN A 105 11.43 -8.66 -6.82
CA GLN A 105 10.89 -7.73 -5.83
C GLN A 105 10.01 -8.44 -4.78
N GLY A 106 9.14 -9.37 -5.21
CA GLY A 106 8.27 -10.13 -4.31
C GLY A 106 9.05 -11.07 -3.38
N MET A 107 10.05 -11.78 -3.92
CA MET A 107 10.94 -12.63 -3.12
C MET A 107 11.81 -11.81 -2.17
N TRP A 108 12.38 -10.70 -2.63
CA TRP A 108 13.21 -9.81 -1.83
C TRP A 108 12.41 -9.18 -0.67
N CYS A 109 11.18 -8.73 -0.91
CA CYS A 109 10.33 -8.18 0.15
C CYS A 109 10.05 -9.21 1.27
N CYS A 110 9.77 -10.47 0.90
CA CYS A 110 9.58 -11.55 1.88
C CYS A 110 10.87 -11.93 2.62
N GLU A 111 12.00 -11.94 1.95
CA GLU A 111 13.29 -12.26 2.55
C GLU A 111 13.77 -11.15 3.50
N GLU A 112 13.57 -9.89 3.11
CA GLU A 112 13.83 -8.73 3.96
C GLU A 112 12.90 -8.76 5.18
N ALA A 113 11.60 -9.05 5.00
CA ALA A 113 10.64 -9.16 6.11
C ALA A 113 10.95 -10.27 7.11
N ARG A 114 11.58 -11.39 6.69
CA ARG A 114 12.08 -12.43 7.60
C ARG A 114 13.29 -11.99 8.43
N ARG A 115 13.92 -10.88 8.07
CA ARG A 115 15.11 -10.34 8.73
C ARG A 115 14.77 -9.40 9.89
N TRP A 116 13.49 -9.15 10.14
CA TRP A 116 12.94 -8.29 11.18
C TRP A 116 12.07 -9.07 12.17
#